data_AF-A0A800EQJ4-F1
#
_entry.id   AF-A0A800EQJ4-F1
#
_cell.length_a   1.000
_cell.length_b   1.000
_cell.length_c   1.000
_cell.angle_alpha   90.00
_cell.angle_beta   90.00
_cell.angle_gamma   90.00
#
_symmetry.space_group_name_H-M   'P 1'
#
loop_
_entity.id
_entity.type
_entity.pdbx_description
1 polymer ?
#
loop_
_entity_poly.entity_id
_entity_poly.type
_entity_poly.pdbx_seq_one_letter_code
_entity_poly.pdbx_strand_id
1 'polypeptide(L)'
;MSGDGIKVLIAGGGTGGHFFSGVAVGEAVLARHEDNSVVYVGTQAGIEARVGPELGLDVRYINISGIKGKGLMAKLKAVARIFQFDERDFDRIFSSHLGSDDADPYQILGVDRDAEDSEIKKAYRDLMRENHPDRLMAQGLPQEMIDVANEKVAHINDAYDRVTKMRGMK
;
A
#
# COMPACT_ATOMS: atom_id res chain seq x y z
N MET A 1 -2.01 -0.07 47.46
CA MET A 1 -0.95 -0.28 46.45
C MET A 1 -1.11 0.85 45.45
N SER A 2 -0.35 1.91 45.64
CA SER A 2 -0.50 3.16 44.90
C SER A 2 0.16 3.01 43.53
N GLY A 3 -0.62 3.10 42.45
CA GLY A 3 -0.16 2.93 41.07
C GLY A 3 0.57 4.16 40.51
N ASP A 4 1.66 4.58 41.15
CA ASP A 4 2.46 5.76 40.76
C ASP A 4 3.59 5.44 39.75
N GLY A 5 3.77 4.17 39.37
CA GLY A 5 4.75 3.77 38.36
C GLY A 5 4.40 4.26 36.95
N ILE A 6 5.43 4.66 36.19
CA ILE A 6 5.28 5.11 34.80
C ILE A 6 5.37 3.94 33.82
N LYS A 7 4.55 4.01 32.77
CA LYS A 7 4.55 3.05 31.66
C LYS A 7 5.13 3.70 30.43
N VAL A 8 6.22 3.15 29.91
CA VAL A 8 6.96 3.71 28.78
C VAL A 8 6.95 2.74 27.62
N LEU A 9 6.70 3.27 26.42
CA LEU A 9 6.84 2.54 25.17
C LEU A 9 8.03 3.09 24.40
N ILE A 10 8.92 2.22 23.93
CA ILE A 10 10.14 2.58 23.20
C ILE A 10 10.14 1.91 21.83
N ALA A 11 10.28 2.68 20.76
CA ALA A 11 10.33 2.17 19.38
C ALA A 11 11.63 2.59 18.68
N GLY A 12 12.45 1.62 18.28
CA GLY A 12 13.80 1.81 17.73
C GLY A 12 13.91 1.76 16.20
N GLY A 13 12.81 1.51 15.49
CA GLY A 13 12.78 1.57 14.03
C GLY A 13 13.67 0.54 13.31
N GLY A 14 14.06 -0.56 13.95
CA GLY A 14 14.62 -1.73 13.27
C GLY A 14 16.14 -1.75 13.05
N THR A 15 16.89 -0.72 13.47
CA THR A 15 18.36 -0.66 13.32
C THR A 15 19.08 -0.52 14.67
N GLY A 16 20.34 -0.96 14.74
CA GLY A 16 21.07 -1.06 16.02
C GLY A 16 21.30 0.26 16.76
N GLY A 17 21.51 1.37 16.06
CA GLY A 17 21.82 2.65 16.70
C GLY A 17 20.70 3.19 17.61
N HIS A 18 19.44 3.04 17.19
CA HIS A 18 18.28 3.48 17.95
C HIS A 18 17.81 2.42 18.95
N PHE A 19 18.07 1.14 18.66
CA PHE A 19 17.70 0.05 19.56
C PHE A 19 18.46 0.11 20.89
N PHE A 20 19.80 0.10 20.86
CA PHE A 20 20.59 0.04 22.10
C PHE A 20 20.45 1.32 22.94
N SER A 21 20.30 2.47 22.30
CA SER A 21 19.98 3.72 23.01
C SER A 21 18.59 3.65 23.67
N GLY A 22 17.60 3.07 22.98
CA GLY A 22 16.30 2.78 23.56
C GLY A 22 16.37 1.80 24.74
N VAL A 23 17.20 0.76 24.66
CA VAL A 23 17.44 -0.19 25.77
C VAL A 23 17.97 0.55 26.99
N ALA A 24 19.04 1.35 26.83
CA ALA A 24 19.62 2.11 27.93
C ALA A 24 18.62 3.08 28.60
N VAL A 25 17.76 3.73 27.81
CA VAL A 25 16.68 4.57 28.35
C VAL A 25 15.67 3.74 29.13
N GLY A 26 15.28 2.58 28.63
CA GLY A 26 14.35 1.69 29.31
C GLY A 26 14.91 1.15 30.63
N GLU A 27 16.17 0.72 30.64
CA GLU A 27 16.86 0.31 31.88
C GLU A 27 16.89 1.44 32.90
N ALA A 28 17.21 2.66 32.47
CA ALA A 28 17.20 3.83 33.34
C ALA A 28 15.79 4.17 33.89
N VAL A 29 14.73 3.89 33.14
CA VAL A 29 13.34 4.03 33.61
C VAL A 29 13.04 2.96 34.66
N LEU A 30 13.33 1.69 34.38
CA LEU A 30 13.07 0.58 35.30
C LEU A 30 13.85 0.75 36.63
N ALA A 31 15.07 1.28 36.58
CA ALA A 31 15.89 1.50 37.77
C ALA A 31 15.36 2.60 38.71
N ARG A 32 14.46 3.49 38.24
CA ARG A 32 13.97 4.63 39.05
C ARG A 32 12.85 4.28 40.01
N HIS A 33 12.03 3.28 39.69
CA HIS A 33 10.87 2.91 40.51
C HIS A 33 10.43 1.48 40.19
N GLU A 34 10.13 0.69 41.21
CA GLU A 34 9.79 -0.73 41.08
C GLU A 34 8.50 -1.00 40.29
N ASP A 35 7.52 -0.09 40.37
CA ASP A 35 6.28 -0.17 39.60
C ASP A 35 6.40 0.33 38.14
N ASN A 36 7.60 0.75 37.70
CA ASN A 36 7.80 1.16 36.32
C ASN A 36 7.76 -0.04 35.37
N SER A 37 7.22 0.19 34.18
CA SER A 37 7.21 -0.83 33.12
C SER A 37 7.64 -0.23 31.80
N VAL A 38 8.40 -1.00 31.02
CA VAL A 38 8.87 -0.62 29.69
C VAL A 38 8.47 -1.69 28.70
N VAL A 39 7.83 -1.29 27.60
CA VAL A 39 7.54 -2.14 26.45
C VAL A 39 8.29 -1.61 25.24
N TYR A 40 8.97 -2.50 24.54
CA TYR A 40 9.66 -2.19 23.30
C TYR A 40 8.78 -2.56 22.11
N VAL A 41 8.79 -1.77 21.06
CA VAL A 41 8.05 -2.04 19.82
C VAL A 41 9.01 -2.17 18.65
N GLY A 42 8.89 -3.26 17.92
CA GLY A 42 9.69 -3.56 16.73
C GLY A 42 8.90 -4.28 15.66
N THR A 43 9.60 -4.66 14.59
CA THR A 43 9.08 -5.56 13.56
C THR A 43 9.71 -6.93 13.71
N GLN A 44 9.08 -7.98 13.20
CA GLN A 44 9.64 -9.34 13.25
C GLN A 44 10.96 -9.49 12.46
N ALA A 45 11.29 -8.53 11.60
CA ALA A 45 12.53 -8.51 10.82
C ALA A 45 13.62 -7.59 11.42
N GLY A 46 13.31 -6.82 12.47
CA GLY A 46 14.18 -5.82 13.06
C GLY A 46 15.19 -6.37 14.07
N ILE A 47 16.13 -5.53 14.50
CA ILE A 47 17.09 -5.88 15.55
C ILE A 47 16.40 -6.18 16.89
N GLU A 48 15.25 -5.56 17.16
CA GLU A 48 14.41 -5.81 18.32
C GLU A 48 13.98 -7.28 18.41
N ALA A 49 13.67 -7.92 17.27
CA ALA A 49 13.28 -9.33 17.22
C ALA A 49 14.44 -10.29 17.45
N ARG A 50 15.66 -9.86 17.11
CA ARG A 50 16.88 -10.68 17.25
C ARG A 50 17.46 -10.59 18.65
N VAL A 51 17.61 -9.38 19.17
CA VAL A 51 18.35 -9.10 20.41
C VAL A 51 17.43 -8.94 21.62
N GLY A 52 16.21 -8.45 21.42
CA GLY A 52 15.28 -8.18 22.53
C GLY A 52 14.98 -9.40 23.41
N PRO A 53 14.67 -10.58 22.85
CA PRO A 53 14.45 -11.79 23.63
C PRO A 53 15.70 -12.25 24.40
N GLU A 54 16.90 -12.12 23.81
CA GLU A 54 18.17 -12.48 24.48
C GLU A 54 18.44 -11.60 25.70
N LEU A 55 18.03 -10.34 25.65
CA LEU A 55 18.13 -9.37 26.75
C LEU A 55 16.95 -9.45 27.74
N GLY A 56 15.97 -10.32 27.51
CA GLY A 56 14.79 -10.45 28.37
C GLY A 56 13.81 -9.26 28.31
N LEU A 57 13.80 -8.50 27.22
CA LEU A 57 12.93 -7.33 27.04
C LEU A 57 11.50 -7.73 26.67
N ASP A 58 10.48 -7.00 27.16
CA ASP A 58 9.10 -7.14 26.66
C ASP A 58 8.98 -6.46 25.29
N VAL A 59 9.11 -7.23 24.22
CA VAL A 59 9.01 -6.75 22.83
C VAL A 59 7.65 -7.10 22.23
N ARG A 60 6.95 -6.08 21.74
CA ARG A 60 5.73 -6.22 20.93
C ARG A 60 6.04 -6.00 19.46
N TYR A 61 5.52 -6.88 18.62
CA TYR A 61 5.74 -6.83 17.18
C TYR A 61 4.55 -6.23 16.46
N ILE A 62 4.83 -5.30 15.56
CA ILE A 62 3.85 -4.75 14.63
C ILE A 62 4.19 -5.22 13.21
N ASN A 63 3.15 -5.55 12.45
CA ASN A 63 3.29 -5.98 11.06
C ASN A 63 3.39 -4.76 10.13
N ILE A 64 4.58 -4.16 10.07
CA ILE A 64 4.86 -3.03 9.19
C ILE A 64 6.20 -3.22 8.48
N SER A 65 6.28 -2.76 7.23
CA SER A 65 7.50 -2.76 6.42
C SER A 65 7.88 -1.33 6.05
N GLY A 66 9.18 -1.05 5.89
CA GLY A 66 9.66 0.26 5.45
C GLY A 66 9.07 0.65 4.10
N ILE A 67 8.41 1.81 4.04
CA ILE A 67 7.75 2.36 2.84
C ILE A 67 8.71 3.23 2.02
N LYS A 68 9.75 3.77 2.67
CA LYS A 68 10.75 4.67 2.06
C LYS A 68 11.65 3.90 1.09
N GLY A 69 11.68 4.34 -0.17
CA GLY A 69 12.52 3.73 -1.22
C GLY A 69 11.98 2.44 -1.84
N LYS A 70 10.73 2.06 -1.53
CA LYS A 70 10.07 0.91 -2.15
C LYS A 70 9.25 1.35 -3.36
N GLY A 71 9.18 0.48 -4.37
CA GLY A 71 8.35 0.70 -5.54
C GLY A 71 6.86 0.77 -5.19
N LEU A 72 6.06 1.45 -6.00
CA LEU A 72 4.60 1.63 -5.79
C LEU A 72 3.88 0.33 -5.42
N MET A 73 4.18 -0.79 -6.11
CA MET A 73 3.59 -2.09 -5.80
C MET A 73 3.89 -2.56 -4.38
N ALA A 74 5.11 -2.34 -3.90
CA ALA A 74 5.47 -2.70 -2.53
C ALA A 74 4.78 -1.77 -1.51
N LYS A 75 4.50 -0.50 -1.85
CA LYS A 75 3.70 0.40 -1.01
C LYS A 75 2.24 -0.02 -0.97
N LEU A 76 1.64 -0.34 -2.11
CA LEU A 76 0.26 -0.82 -2.21
C LEU A 76 0.10 -2.16 -1.48
N LYS A 77 1.03 -3.11 -1.64
CA LYS A 77 1.06 -4.35 -0.87
C LYS A 77 1.21 -4.11 0.64
N ALA A 78 2.01 -3.12 1.05
CA ALA A 78 2.13 -2.76 2.46
C ALA A 78 0.82 -2.22 3.04
N VAL A 79 0.12 -1.35 2.30
CA VAL A 79 -1.21 -0.83 2.69
C VAL A 79 -2.24 -1.95 2.72
N ALA A 80 -2.26 -2.82 1.70
CA ALA A 80 -3.17 -3.97 1.64
C ALA A 80 -3.02 -4.89 2.86
N ARG A 81 -1.77 -5.15 3.29
CA ARG A 81 -1.49 -5.91 4.52
C ARG A 81 -1.99 -5.21 5.78
N ILE A 82 -1.90 -3.88 5.86
CA ILE A 82 -2.45 -3.11 7.00
C ILE A 82 -3.97 -3.33 7.11
N PHE A 83 -4.66 -3.38 5.98
CA PHE A 83 -6.12 -3.64 5.93
C PHE A 83 -6.49 -5.13 5.85
N GLN A 84 -5.54 -6.04 6.07
CA GLN A 84 -5.75 -7.49 6.06
C GLN A 84 -6.28 -8.08 4.74
N PHE A 85 -5.96 -7.45 3.60
CA PHE A 85 -6.13 -8.09 2.30
C PHE A 85 -5.08 -9.19 2.14
N ASP A 86 -5.51 -10.39 1.76
CA ASP A 86 -4.58 -11.47 1.40
C ASP A 86 -3.94 -11.20 0.02
N GLU A 87 -2.87 -11.92 -0.30
CA GLU A 87 -2.11 -11.68 -1.53
C GLU A 87 -2.95 -11.98 -2.79
N ARG A 88 -3.92 -12.90 -2.70
CA ARG A 88 -4.80 -13.26 -3.83
C ARG A 88 -5.89 -12.20 -4.03
N ASP A 89 -6.41 -11.64 -2.96
CA ASP A 89 -7.38 -10.54 -2.98
C ASP A 89 -6.74 -9.26 -3.50
N PHE A 90 -5.51 -8.97 -3.07
CA PHE A 90 -4.73 -7.87 -3.64
C PHE A 90 -4.53 -8.07 -5.14
N ASP A 91 -4.01 -9.23 -5.54
CA ASP A 91 -3.74 -9.52 -6.96
C ASP A 91 -5.04 -9.49 -7.78
N ARG A 92 -6.16 -10.01 -7.26
CA ARG A 92 -7.47 -9.96 -7.94
C ARG A 92 -8.00 -8.55 -8.10
N ILE A 93 -7.98 -7.73 -7.04
CA ILE A 93 -8.45 -6.34 -7.08
C ILE A 93 -7.55 -5.54 -8.04
N PHE A 94 -6.24 -5.74 -7.95
CA PHE A 94 -5.28 -5.03 -8.76
C PHE A 94 -5.36 -5.43 -10.24
N SER A 95 -5.42 -6.73 -10.56
CA SER A 95 -5.64 -7.23 -11.92
C SER A 95 -6.99 -6.82 -12.51
N SER A 96 -8.05 -6.74 -11.69
CA SER A 96 -9.35 -6.24 -12.17
C SER A 96 -9.34 -4.74 -12.50
N HIS A 97 -8.44 -3.96 -11.90
CA HIS A 97 -8.33 -2.51 -12.13
C HIS A 97 -7.30 -2.14 -13.20
N LEU A 98 -6.28 -2.96 -13.38
CA LEU A 98 -5.37 -2.82 -14.52
C LEU A 98 -5.98 -3.40 -15.78
N GLY A 99 -6.83 -4.42 -15.72
CA GLY A 99 -7.33 -5.09 -16.92
C GLY A 99 -6.29 -6.09 -17.44
N SER A 100 -6.73 -7.31 -17.71
CA SER A 100 -5.94 -8.31 -18.41
C SER A 100 -6.22 -8.23 -19.91
N ASP A 101 -5.29 -8.68 -20.76
CA ASP A 101 -5.48 -8.75 -22.22
C ASP A 101 -6.75 -9.53 -22.62
N ASP A 102 -7.14 -10.54 -21.82
CA ASP A 102 -8.36 -11.35 -22.02
C ASP A 102 -9.65 -10.74 -21.43
N ALA A 103 -9.58 -9.57 -20.79
CA ALA A 103 -10.76 -8.97 -20.16
C ALA A 103 -11.77 -8.46 -21.20
N ASP A 104 -13.06 -8.56 -20.85
CA ASP A 104 -14.17 -8.10 -21.68
C ASP A 104 -14.08 -6.58 -21.90
N PRO A 105 -13.98 -6.10 -23.16
CA PRO A 105 -13.78 -4.69 -23.42
C PRO A 105 -14.95 -3.80 -22.97
N TYR A 106 -16.18 -4.33 -22.87
CA TYR A 106 -17.31 -3.57 -22.32
C TYR A 106 -17.17 -3.33 -20.82
N GLN A 107 -16.62 -4.32 -20.09
CA GLN A 107 -16.33 -4.19 -18.67
C GLN A 107 -15.19 -3.19 -18.41
N ILE A 108 -14.14 -3.20 -19.25
CA ILE A 108 -13.04 -2.23 -19.16
C ILE A 108 -13.56 -0.79 -19.35
N LEU A 109 -14.49 -0.60 -20.28
CA LEU A 109 -15.14 0.70 -20.53
C LEU A 109 -16.23 1.05 -19.51
N GLY A 110 -16.63 0.11 -18.65
CA GLY A 110 -17.68 0.30 -17.64
C GLY A 110 -19.08 0.50 -18.23
N VAL A 111 -19.38 -0.13 -19.37
CA VAL A 111 -20.66 -0.01 -20.09
C VAL A 111 -21.28 -1.38 -20.32
N ASP A 112 -22.60 -1.43 -20.51
CA ASP A 112 -23.28 -2.66 -20.90
C ASP A 112 -22.96 -3.04 -22.35
N ARG A 113 -23.08 -4.33 -22.69
CA ARG A 113 -22.88 -4.85 -24.05
C ARG A 113 -23.95 -4.37 -25.02
N ASP A 114 -25.13 -4.02 -24.50
CA ASP A 114 -26.24 -3.45 -25.30
C ASP A 114 -26.23 -1.92 -25.36
N ALA A 115 -25.29 -1.25 -24.67
CA ALA A 115 -25.22 0.21 -24.60
C ALA A 115 -25.18 0.86 -26.00
N GLU A 116 -25.73 2.07 -26.11
CA GLU A 116 -25.74 2.81 -27.37
C GLU A 116 -24.33 3.30 -27.74
N ASP A 117 -24.02 3.41 -29.04
CA ASP A 117 -22.71 3.86 -29.53
C ASP A 117 -22.26 5.21 -28.93
N SER A 118 -23.23 6.09 -28.70
CA SER A 118 -23.00 7.41 -28.09
C SER A 118 -22.57 7.31 -26.62
N GLU A 119 -23.07 6.32 -25.89
CA GLU A 119 -22.71 6.06 -24.49
C GLU A 119 -21.31 5.48 -24.39
N ILE A 120 -20.95 4.55 -25.28
CA ILE A 120 -19.60 3.99 -25.38
C ILE A 120 -18.58 5.09 -25.68
N LYS A 121 -18.86 5.96 -26.67
CA LYS A 121 -18.01 7.12 -27.01
C LYS A 121 -17.90 8.12 -25.86
N LYS A 122 -18.94 8.27 -25.04
CA LYS A 122 -18.90 9.12 -23.85
C LYS A 122 -18.04 8.50 -22.77
N ALA A 123 -18.27 7.23 -22.42
CA ALA A 123 -17.51 6.50 -21.41
C ALA A 123 -16.00 6.50 -21.72
N TYR A 124 -15.63 6.22 -22.97
CA TYR A 124 -14.24 6.29 -23.43
C TYR A 124 -13.62 7.68 -23.18
N ARG A 125 -14.30 8.77 -23.55
CA ARG A 125 -13.79 10.14 -23.34
C ARG A 125 -13.65 10.50 -21.86
N ASP A 126 -14.61 10.06 -21.04
CA ASP A 126 -14.58 10.28 -19.59
C ASP A 126 -13.39 9.53 -18.96
N LEU A 127 -13.20 8.25 -19.31
CA LEU A 127 -12.07 7.44 -18.86
C LEU A 127 -10.72 8.03 -19.29
N MET A 128 -10.59 8.49 -20.53
CA MET A 128 -9.37 9.13 -21.03
C MET A 128 -9.07 10.41 -20.26
N ARG A 129 -10.08 11.24 -19.99
CA ARG A 129 -9.91 12.48 -19.22
C ARG A 129 -9.50 12.21 -17.78
N GLU A 130 -10.05 11.17 -17.16
CA GLU A 130 -9.75 10.82 -15.77
C GLU A 130 -8.35 10.24 -15.59
N ASN A 131 -7.90 9.42 -16.54
CA ASN A 131 -6.66 8.66 -16.43
C ASN A 131 -5.51 9.24 -17.28
N HIS A 132 -5.68 10.41 -17.91
CA HIS A 132 -4.64 10.99 -18.77
C HIS A 132 -3.34 11.28 -18.00
N PRO A 133 -2.17 10.81 -18.47
CA PRO A 133 -0.89 11.00 -17.78
C PRO A 133 -0.56 12.48 -17.58
N ASP A 134 -0.75 13.35 -18.60
CA ASP A 134 -0.48 14.79 -18.47
C ASP A 134 -1.28 15.46 -17.37
N ARG A 135 -2.54 15.06 -17.18
CA ARG A 135 -3.39 15.61 -16.13
C ARG A 135 -2.89 15.17 -14.76
N LEU A 136 -2.46 13.92 -14.63
CA LEU A 136 -1.92 13.38 -13.39
C LEU A 136 -0.55 13.99 -13.07
N MET A 137 0.29 14.23 -14.09
CA MET A 137 1.55 14.96 -13.96
C MET A 137 1.30 16.39 -13.48
N ALA A 138 0.30 17.08 -14.03
CA ALA A 138 -0.08 18.43 -13.59
C ALA A 138 -0.60 18.47 -12.14
N GLN A 139 -1.14 17.35 -11.63
CA GLN A 139 -1.53 17.20 -10.22
C GLN A 139 -0.35 16.88 -9.29
N GLY A 140 0.87 16.76 -9.82
CA GLY A 140 2.07 16.47 -9.05
C GLY A 140 2.14 15.02 -8.55
N LEU A 141 1.45 14.09 -9.22
CA LEU A 141 1.50 12.69 -8.85
C LEU A 141 2.90 12.09 -9.09
N PRO A 142 3.33 11.13 -8.26
CA PRO A 142 4.61 10.45 -8.44
C PRO A 142 4.72 9.75 -9.80
N GLN A 143 5.92 9.66 -10.36
CA GLN A 143 6.19 9.00 -11.65
C GLN A 143 5.58 7.60 -11.74
N GLU A 144 5.68 6.81 -10.67
CA GLU A 144 5.13 5.45 -10.62
C GLU A 144 3.60 5.41 -10.86
N MET A 145 2.86 6.44 -10.41
CA MET A 145 1.42 6.56 -10.65
C MET A 145 1.11 6.99 -12.08
N ILE A 146 2.01 7.78 -12.69
CA ILE A 146 1.92 8.14 -14.11
C ILE A 146 2.14 6.90 -14.98
N ASP A 147 3.08 6.04 -14.61
CA ASP A 147 3.36 4.79 -15.33
C ASP A 147 2.15 3.85 -15.31
N VAL A 148 1.52 3.69 -14.14
CA VAL A 148 0.26 2.94 -14.00
C VAL A 148 -0.87 3.56 -14.82
N ALA A 149 -0.95 4.89 -14.86
CA ALA A 149 -1.96 5.56 -15.67
C ALA A 149 -1.73 5.39 -17.17
N ASN A 150 -0.48 5.37 -17.63
CA ASN A 150 -0.13 5.06 -19.02
C ASN A 150 -0.58 3.64 -19.41
N GLU A 151 -0.31 2.65 -18.56
CA GLU A 151 -0.77 1.27 -18.78
C GLU A 151 -2.31 1.20 -18.84
N LYS A 152 -2.99 1.86 -17.90
CA LYS A 152 -4.45 1.93 -17.88
C LYS A 152 -5.02 2.60 -19.14
N VAL A 153 -4.42 3.70 -19.60
CA VAL A 153 -4.81 4.37 -20.85
C VAL A 153 -4.62 3.43 -22.05
N ALA A 154 -3.54 2.66 -22.10
CA ALA A 154 -3.33 1.67 -23.15
C ALA A 154 -4.45 0.62 -23.18
N HIS A 155 -4.87 0.11 -22.03
CA HIS A 155 -5.97 -0.86 -21.95
C HIS A 155 -7.35 -0.25 -22.29
N ILE A 156 -7.60 1.01 -21.90
CA ILE A 156 -8.82 1.74 -22.31
C ILE A 156 -8.87 1.89 -23.84
N ASN A 157 -7.75 2.27 -24.46
CA ASN A 157 -7.65 2.42 -25.91
C ASN A 157 -7.89 1.08 -26.62
N ASP A 158 -7.23 0.01 -26.17
CA ASP A 158 -7.39 -1.31 -26.75
C ASP A 158 -8.84 -1.84 -26.59
N ALA A 159 -9.46 -1.63 -25.44
CA ALA A 159 -10.86 -1.99 -25.22
C ALA A 159 -11.81 -1.23 -26.17
N TYR A 160 -11.61 0.08 -26.31
CA TYR A 160 -12.41 0.91 -27.22
C TYR A 160 -12.24 0.49 -28.68
N ASP A 161 -11.02 0.18 -29.10
CA ASP A 161 -10.72 -0.33 -30.45
C ASP A 161 -11.39 -1.68 -30.70
N ARG A 162 -11.36 -2.58 -29.72
CA ARG A 162 -12.05 -3.88 -29.79
C ARG A 162 -13.56 -3.71 -29.95
N VAL A 163 -14.21 -2.88 -29.12
CA VAL A 163 -15.65 -2.60 -29.24
C VAL A 163 -15.99 -1.98 -30.59
N THR A 164 -15.21 -0.98 -31.02
CA THR A 164 -15.41 -0.27 -32.29
C THR A 164 -15.35 -1.25 -33.47
N LYS A 165 -14.37 -2.17 -33.48
CA LYS A 165 -14.26 -3.23 -34.49
C LYS A 165 -15.43 -4.22 -34.44
N MET A 166 -15.84 -4.66 -33.25
CA MET A 166 -16.95 -5.61 -33.07
C MET A 166 -18.29 -5.04 -33.57
N ARG A 167 -18.54 -3.75 -33.34
CA ARG A 167 -19.80 -3.07 -33.72
C ARG A 167 -19.76 -2.43 -35.11
N GLY A 168 -18.59 -2.35 -35.75
CA GLY A 168 -18.43 -1.64 -37.03
C GLY A 168 -18.59 -0.13 -36.92
N MET A 169 -18.28 0.43 -35.75
CA MET A 169 -18.34 1.87 -35.50
C MET A 169 -17.25 2.60 -36.31
N LYS A 170 -17.56 3.79 -36.81
CA LYS A 170 -16.58 4.72 -37.40
C LYS A 170 -16.26 5.87 -36.45
#